data_AF-A0AA39YIA5-F1
#
_entry.id   AF-A0AA39YIA5-F1
#
_cell.length_a   1.000
_cell.length_b   1.000
_cell.length_c   1.000
_cell.angle_alpha   90.00
_cell.angle_beta   90.00
_cell.angle_gamma   90.00
#
_symmetry.space_group_name_H-M   'P 1'
#
loop_
_entity.id
_entity.type
_entity.pdbx_description
1 polymer ?
#
loop_
_entity_poly.entity_id
_entity_poly.type
_entity_poly.pdbx_seq_one_letter_code
_entity_poly.pdbx_strand_id
1 'polypeptide(L)'
;MALILVGVGLSSVNDPIVEAILDRLLLTIQYQPVSGDLFTAQTPLFSVVIGSIVAYKLKDRDLIRAWFEPICEGSRGNVPPAYEAIKQVWVWLDAEEEKHKDEVSGSYPELATAQHSDKSDSWWEELAAMLVAKFGRINLA
;
A
#
# COMPACT_ATOMS: atom_id res chain seq x y z
N MET A 1 2.59 13.37 2.47
CA MET A 1 1.73 13.99 1.42
C MET A 1 1.54 12.90 0.36
N ALA A 2 0.40 12.75 -0.35
CA ALA A 2 0.23 11.57 -1.22
C ALA A 2 1.17 11.62 -2.42
N LEU A 3 2.14 10.74 -2.44
CA LEU A 3 2.87 10.39 -3.65
C LEU A 3 2.28 9.08 -4.15
N ILE A 4 1.29 9.20 -5.03
CA ILE A 4 0.94 8.09 -5.91
C ILE A 4 2.01 8.17 -7.01
N LEU A 5 2.99 7.27 -6.94
CA LEU A 5 3.96 7.06 -8.00
C LEU A 5 3.21 6.49 -9.22
N VAL A 6 2.53 7.33 -9.98
CA VAL A 6 2.23 7.03 -11.37
C VAL A 6 3.48 7.46 -12.14
N GLY A 7 4.00 6.60 -12.99
CA GLY A 7 5.23 6.85 -13.75
C GLY A 7 5.29 8.28 -14.27
N VAL A 8 6.43 8.93 -14.03
CA VAL A 8 6.77 10.31 -14.37
C VAL A 8 6.20 11.38 -13.42
N GLY A 9 7.05 11.82 -12.49
CA GLY A 9 6.88 13.10 -11.79
C GLY A 9 6.11 13.01 -10.48
N LEU A 10 6.85 13.09 -9.38
CA LEU A 10 6.31 13.16 -8.03
C LEU A 10 5.72 14.55 -7.79
N SER A 11 4.39 14.65 -7.88
CA SER A 11 3.66 15.87 -7.54
C SER A 11 2.53 15.57 -6.55
N SER A 12 2.47 16.44 -5.55
CA SER A 12 1.80 16.39 -4.26
C SER A 12 0.28 16.53 -4.24
N VAL A 13 -0.42 16.14 -5.31
CA VAL A 13 -1.86 16.40 -5.43
C VAL A 13 -2.66 15.19 -4.99
N ASN A 14 -3.37 15.33 -3.87
CA ASN A 14 -4.44 14.42 -3.46
C ASN A 14 -5.52 14.38 -4.56
N ASP A 15 -5.51 13.36 -5.41
CA ASP A 15 -6.60 13.14 -6.37
C ASP A 15 -7.87 12.72 -5.60
N PRO A 16 -8.96 13.50 -5.67
CA PRO A 16 -10.16 13.26 -4.88
C PRO A 16 -10.85 11.93 -5.23
N ILE A 17 -10.70 11.42 -6.45
CA ILE A 17 -11.22 10.12 -6.86
C ILE A 17 -10.38 9.02 -6.21
N VAL A 18 -9.06 9.15 -6.23
CA VAL A 18 -8.18 8.15 -5.60
C VAL A 18 -8.37 8.13 -4.08
N GLU A 19 -8.50 9.30 -3.44
CA GLU A 19 -8.82 9.38 -2.02
C GLU A 19 -10.17 8.71 -1.70
N ALA A 20 -11.21 8.97 -2.50
CA ALA A 20 -12.51 8.35 -2.29
C ALA A 20 -12.49 6.82 -2.47
N ILE A 21 -11.67 6.30 -3.39
CA ILE A 21 -11.47 4.86 -3.57
C ILE A 21 -10.75 4.27 -2.37
N LEU A 22 -9.68 4.93 -1.89
CA LEU A 22 -8.93 4.50 -0.71
C LEU A 22 -9.82 4.50 0.54
N ASP A 23 -10.59 5.57 0.77
CA ASP A 23 -11.50 5.67 1.90
C ASP A 23 -12.53 4.52 1.92
N ARG A 24 -13.08 4.14 0.74
CA ARG A 24 -14.00 2.99 0.61
C ARG A 24 -13.31 1.66 0.92
N LEU A 25 -12.08 1.47 0.45
CA LEU A 25 -11.30 0.28 0.75
C LEU A 25 -11.00 0.17 2.25
N LEU A 26 -10.55 1.26 2.87
CA LEU A 26 -10.28 1.33 4.31
C LEU A 26 -11.54 1.08 5.14
N LEU A 27 -12.69 1.65 4.74
CA LEU A 27 -13.97 1.38 5.40
C LEU A 27 -14.34 -0.10 5.31
N THR A 28 -14.09 -0.74 4.16
CA THR A 28 -14.33 -2.18 3.98
C THR A 28 -13.45 -3.02 4.90
N ILE A 29 -12.18 -2.64 5.08
CA ILE A 29 -11.24 -3.31 6.00
C ILE A 29 -11.71 -3.17 7.45
N GLN A 30 -12.17 -1.98 7.86
CA GLN A 30 -12.68 -1.75 9.22
C GLN A 30 -13.88 -2.64 9.59
N TYR A 31 -14.75 -2.96 8.63
CA TYR A 31 -15.89 -3.84 8.87
C TYR A 31 -15.54 -5.32 8.96
N GLN A 32 -14.30 -5.70 8.69
CA GLN A 32 -13.89 -7.10 8.76
C GLN A 32 -13.79 -7.55 10.23
N PRO A 33 -14.33 -8.72 10.57
CA PRO A 33 -14.12 -9.29 11.89
C PRO A 33 -12.62 -9.56 12.08
N VAL A 34 -12.09 -9.14 13.23
CA VAL A 34 -10.69 -9.43 13.62
C VAL A 34 -10.60 -10.61 14.61
N SER A 35 -11.75 -11.15 15.02
CA SER A 35 -11.87 -12.28 15.96
C SER A 35 -13.25 -12.94 15.87
N GLY A 36 -13.43 -14.07 16.57
CA GLY A 36 -14.71 -14.79 16.66
C GLY A 36 -15.03 -15.67 15.45
N ASP A 37 -16.20 -16.33 15.48
CA ASP A 37 -16.60 -17.35 14.51
C ASP A 37 -16.80 -16.82 13.07
N LEU A 38 -17.02 -15.51 12.93
CA LEU A 38 -17.13 -14.83 11.64
C LEU A 38 -15.74 -14.51 11.04
N PHE A 39 -14.67 -14.59 11.83
CA PHE A 39 -13.30 -14.42 11.36
C PHE A 39 -12.79 -15.71 10.70
N THR A 40 -13.26 -15.94 9.47
CA THR A 40 -12.92 -17.12 8.68
C THR A 40 -11.61 -16.95 7.91
N ALA A 41 -11.02 -18.05 7.46
CA ALA A 41 -9.79 -18.06 6.65
C ALA A 41 -9.90 -17.29 5.31
N GLN A 42 -11.10 -16.80 4.96
CA GLN A 42 -11.37 -16.02 3.76
C GLN A 42 -11.27 -14.50 3.96
N THR A 43 -10.86 -14.02 5.14
CA THR A 43 -10.62 -12.58 5.30
C THR A 43 -9.65 -12.16 4.21
N PRO A 44 -10.03 -11.20 3.34
CA PRO A 44 -9.28 -10.95 2.11
C PRO A 44 -7.99 -10.23 2.46
N LEU A 45 -6.98 -10.99 2.88
CA LEU A 45 -5.63 -10.52 3.16
C LEU A 45 -5.10 -9.71 1.97
N PHE A 46 -5.51 -10.09 0.76
CA PHE A 46 -5.24 -9.33 -0.45
C PHE A 46 -5.76 -7.88 -0.39
N SER A 47 -7.01 -7.63 0.00
CA SER A 47 -7.54 -6.25 0.07
C SER A 47 -6.85 -5.44 1.16
N VAL A 48 -6.49 -6.07 2.28
CA VAL A 48 -5.73 -5.42 3.35
C VAL A 48 -4.33 -5.06 2.87
N VAL A 49 -3.64 -5.97 2.17
CA VAL A 49 -2.30 -5.74 1.61
C VAL A 49 -2.33 -4.61 0.57
N ILE A 50 -3.29 -4.62 -0.35
CA ILE A 50 -3.43 -3.52 -1.32
C ILE A 50 -3.69 -2.20 -0.59
N GLY A 51 -4.65 -2.16 0.33
CA GLY A 51 -4.94 -0.97 1.13
C GLY A 51 -3.72 -0.47 1.89
N SER A 52 -2.87 -1.38 2.36
CA SER A 52 -1.63 -1.07 3.06
C SER A 52 -0.56 -0.44 2.18
N ILE A 53 -0.43 -0.91 0.94
CA ILE A 53 0.52 -0.35 -0.04
C ILE A 53 0.12 1.08 -0.43
N VAL A 54 -1.19 1.36 -0.55
CA VAL A 54 -1.68 2.68 -0.95
C VAL A 54 -1.97 3.62 0.24
N ALA A 55 -1.82 3.15 1.48
CA ALA A 55 -1.99 3.96 2.70
C ALA A 55 -0.77 4.86 2.96
N TYR A 56 -0.79 6.04 2.36
CA TYR A 56 0.29 7.02 2.48
C TYR A 56 0.09 8.00 3.65
N LYS A 57 -1.14 8.20 4.17
CA LYS A 57 -1.36 9.03 5.36
C LYS A 57 -1.17 8.20 6.62
N LEU A 58 -0.63 8.84 7.66
CA LEU A 58 -0.48 8.21 8.97
C LEU A 58 -1.82 7.64 9.48
N LYS A 59 -2.92 8.41 9.34
CA LYS A 59 -4.27 7.95 9.73
C LYS A 59 -4.71 6.64 9.05
N ASP A 60 -4.32 6.43 7.80
CA ASP A 60 -4.70 5.25 7.02
C ASP A 60 -3.87 4.05 7.48
N ARG A 61 -2.56 4.28 7.72
CA ARG A 61 -1.66 3.28 8.31
C ARG A 61 -2.12 2.87 9.71
N ASP A 62 -2.55 3.82 10.55
CA ASP A 62 -3.04 3.56 11.91
C ASP A 62 -4.25 2.61 11.89
N LEU A 63 -5.19 2.83 10.97
CA LEU A 63 -6.34 1.94 10.75
C LEU A 63 -5.91 0.53 10.35
N ILE A 64 -4.94 0.42 9.44
CA ILE A 64 -4.40 -0.87 9.02
C ILE A 64 -3.69 -1.58 10.18
N ARG A 65 -2.93 -0.85 11.01
CA ARG A 65 -2.31 -1.43 12.21
C ARG A 65 -3.37 -1.98 13.16
N ALA A 66 -4.45 -1.22 13.41
CA ALA A 66 -5.55 -1.65 14.26
C ALA A 66 -6.24 -2.93 13.75
N TRP A 67 -6.20 -3.21 12.44
CA TRP A 67 -6.65 -4.49 11.88
C TRP A 67 -5.62 -5.61 12.08
N PHE A 68 -4.33 -5.37 11.80
CA PHE A 68 -3.28 -6.40 11.87
C PHE A 68 -2.92 -6.81 13.31
N GLU A 69 -2.80 -5.86 14.22
CA GLU A 69 -2.24 -6.08 15.57
C GLU A 69 -2.99 -7.17 16.35
N PRO A 70 -4.33 -7.12 16.50
CA PRO A 70 -5.07 -8.16 17.22
C PRO A 70 -4.97 -9.54 16.56
N ILE A 71 -4.86 -9.58 15.23
CA ILE A 71 -4.79 -10.84 14.47
C ILE A 71 -3.40 -11.49 14.63
N CYS A 72 -2.36 -10.67 14.72
CA CYS A 72 -0.97 -11.12 14.87
C CYS A 72 -0.66 -11.66 16.26
N GLU A 73 -1.49 -11.37 17.27
CA GLU A 73 -1.39 -11.97 18.61
C GLU A 73 -1.76 -13.47 18.63
N GLY A 74 -2.50 -13.94 17.62
CA GLY A 74 -2.91 -15.33 17.47
C GLY A 74 -2.06 -16.17 16.51
N SER A 75 -2.39 -17.46 16.38
CA SER A 75 -1.77 -18.36 15.39
C SER A 75 -2.46 -18.26 14.02
N ARG A 76 -2.11 -17.24 13.23
CA ARG A 76 -2.72 -16.99 11.92
C ARG A 76 -1.69 -16.98 10.78
N GLY A 77 -1.25 -18.17 10.37
CA GLY A 77 -0.58 -18.47 9.10
C GLY A 77 0.24 -17.31 8.50
N ASN A 78 -0.20 -16.81 7.33
CA ASN A 78 0.50 -15.79 6.56
C ASN A 78 0.25 -14.34 7.01
N VAL A 79 -0.57 -14.09 8.03
CA VAL A 79 -0.92 -12.72 8.43
C VAL A 79 0.25 -12.00 9.11
N PRO A 80 0.94 -12.57 10.13
CA PRO A 80 2.13 -11.96 10.69
C PRO A 80 3.25 -11.66 9.67
N PRO A 81 3.66 -12.59 8.78
CA PRO A 81 4.69 -12.27 7.79
C PRO A 81 4.22 -11.23 6.77
N ALA A 82 2.94 -11.20 6.40
CA ALA A 82 2.39 -10.13 5.58
C ALA A 82 2.48 -8.76 6.29
N TYR A 83 2.17 -8.69 7.59
CA TYR A 83 2.26 -7.44 8.34
C TYR A 83 3.69 -6.91 8.40
N GLU A 84 4.68 -7.79 8.62
CA GLU A 84 6.09 -7.41 8.60
C GLU A 84 6.54 -6.90 7.23
N ALA A 85 6.05 -7.50 6.14
CA ALA A 85 6.29 -7.00 4.80
C ALA A 85 5.68 -5.60 4.59
N ILE A 86 4.45 -5.37 5.06
CA ILE A 86 3.79 -4.06 4.99
C ILE A 86 4.57 -2.97 5.74
N LYS A 87 5.11 -3.27 6.92
CA LYS A 87 5.95 -2.31 7.66
C LYS A 87 7.16 -1.87 6.82
N GLN A 88 7.76 -2.79 6.06
CA GLN A 88 8.88 -2.47 5.17
C GLN A 88 8.45 -1.69 3.93
N VAL A 89 7.26 -1.95 3.39
CA VAL A 89 6.68 -1.11 2.34
C VAL A 89 6.58 0.34 2.80
N TRP A 90 6.08 0.58 4.01
CA TRP A 90 5.98 1.94 4.55
C TRP A 90 7.34 2.61 4.73
N VAL A 91 8.33 1.89 5.26
CA VAL A 91 9.71 2.42 5.37
C VAL A 91 10.28 2.79 3.99
N TRP A 92 10.04 1.96 2.97
CA TRP A 92 10.49 2.22 1.62
C TRP A 92 9.78 3.44 1.02
N LEU A 93 8.45 3.52 1.12
CA LEU A 93 7.67 4.65 0.63
C LEU A 93 8.08 5.97 1.29
N ASP A 94 8.33 5.96 2.60
CA ASP A 94 8.77 7.15 3.33
C ASP A 94 10.17 7.60 2.88
N ALA A 95 11.05 6.66 2.54
CA ALA A 95 12.37 6.96 2.01
C ALA A 95 12.30 7.53 0.57
N GLU A 96 11.41 7.02 -0.27
CA GLU A 96 11.18 7.58 -1.61
C GLU A 96 10.58 9.00 -1.54
N GLU A 97 9.60 9.24 -0.66
CA GLU A 97 9.06 10.60 -0.45
C GLU A 97 10.17 11.59 -0.08
N GLU A 98 11.07 11.19 0.82
CA GLU A 98 12.19 12.04 1.25
C GLU A 98 13.22 12.31 0.15
N LYS A 99 13.52 11.31 -0.70
CA LYS A 99 14.48 11.46 -1.82
C LYS A 99 14.02 12.50 -2.85
N HIS A 100 12.71 12.59 -3.08
CA HIS A 100 12.13 13.37 -4.17
C HIS A 100 11.42 14.65 -3.71
N LYS A 101 11.50 14.99 -2.42
CA LYS A 101 10.84 16.17 -1.83
C LYS A 101 11.21 17.51 -2.50
N ASP A 102 12.38 17.57 -3.14
CA ASP A 102 12.94 18.79 -3.73
C ASP A 102 12.69 18.92 -5.26
N GLU A 103 12.07 17.93 -5.91
CA GLU A 103 11.89 17.88 -7.37
C GLU A 103 10.65 18.64 -7.90
N VAL A 104 10.04 19.48 -7.06
CA VAL A 104 8.73 20.12 -7.34
C VAL A 104 8.86 21.30 -8.33
N SER A 105 8.83 21.02 -9.63
CA SER A 105 8.39 22.02 -10.64
C SER A 105 8.03 21.36 -11.98
N GLY A 106 6.86 20.74 -12.05
CA GLY A 106 6.34 20.20 -13.30
C GLY A 106 4.82 20.08 -13.25
N SER A 107 4.14 20.93 -14.01
CA SER A 107 2.70 20.83 -14.27
C SER A 107 2.39 19.48 -14.92
N TYR A 108 1.42 18.74 -14.39
CA TYR A 108 0.91 17.52 -15.06
C TYR A 108 0.38 17.90 -16.45
N PRO A 109 0.76 17.18 -17.53
CA PRO A 109 -0.09 17.13 -18.70
C PRO A 109 -1.36 16.39 -18.27
N GLU A 110 -2.50 16.99 -18.61
CA GLU A 110 -3.83 16.40 -18.60
C GLU A 110 -3.76 14.90 -18.96
N LEU A 111 -4.57 14.06 -18.30
CA LEU A 111 -4.68 12.60 -18.45
C LEU A 111 -5.05 12.12 -19.89
N ALA A 112 -4.74 12.91 -20.91
CA ALA A 112 -4.76 12.57 -22.31
C ALA A 112 -3.41 11.99 -22.73
N THR A 113 -3.40 10.67 -22.97
CA THR A 113 -2.45 10.03 -23.90
C THR A 113 -0.96 10.17 -23.57
N ALA A 114 -0.57 10.02 -22.30
CA ALA A 114 0.80 9.61 -22.03
C ALA A 114 0.96 8.18 -22.55
N GLN A 115 1.53 8.04 -23.76
CA GLN A 115 2.20 6.80 -24.15
C GLN A 115 3.09 6.44 -22.96
N HIS A 116 2.71 5.41 -22.21
CA HIS A 116 3.59 4.85 -21.18
C HIS A 116 4.87 4.52 -21.93
N SER A 117 5.90 5.35 -21.77
CA SER A 117 7.19 5.01 -22.36
C SER A 117 7.57 3.68 -21.74
N ASP A 118 7.98 2.70 -22.56
CA ASP A 118 8.50 1.40 -22.14
C ASP A 118 9.75 1.51 -21.22
N LYS A 119 10.11 2.73 -20.80
CA LYS A 119 11.23 3.14 -19.96
C LYS A 119 10.81 3.90 -18.70
N SER A 120 9.52 4.00 -18.39
CA SER A 120 9.11 4.43 -17.05
C SER A 120 9.53 3.33 -16.10
N ASP A 121 10.61 3.57 -15.35
CA ASP A 121 11.06 2.66 -14.30
C ASP A 121 9.87 2.33 -13.41
N SER A 122 9.45 1.07 -13.46
CA SER A 122 8.28 0.58 -12.76
C SER A 122 8.67 0.43 -11.30
N TRP A 123 8.59 1.52 -10.54
CA TRP A 123 8.96 1.57 -9.11
C TRP A 123 8.38 0.41 -8.28
N TRP A 124 7.20 -0.09 -8.66
CA TRP A 124 6.54 -1.21 -8.00
C TRP A 124 7.30 -2.54 -8.21
N GLU A 125 8.03 -2.70 -9.32
CA GLU A 125 8.91 -3.85 -9.57
C GLU A 125 10.11 -3.84 -8.64
N GLU A 126 10.70 -2.69 -8.36
CA GLU A 126 11.78 -2.55 -7.39
C GLU A 126 11.30 -2.86 -5.98
N LEU A 127 10.14 -2.32 -5.60
CA LEU A 127 9.47 -2.64 -4.33
C LEU A 127 9.19 -4.14 -4.23
N ALA A 128 8.62 -4.74 -5.27
CA ALA A 128 8.32 -6.18 -5.31
C ALA A 128 9.60 -7.03 -5.22
N ALA A 129 10.66 -6.66 -5.94
CA ALA A 129 11.95 -7.33 -5.89
C ALA A 129 12.56 -7.26 -4.48
N MET A 130 12.51 -6.09 -3.83
CA MET A 130 12.95 -5.91 -2.45
C MET A 130 12.17 -6.82 -1.49
N LEU A 131 10.83 -6.84 -1.61
CA LEU A 131 9.97 -7.66 -0.76
C LEU A 131 10.25 -9.15 -0.97
N VAL A 132 10.39 -9.61 -2.20
CA VAL A 132 10.71 -11.01 -2.52
C VAL A 132 12.08 -11.39 -1.97
N ALA A 133 13.08 -10.53 -2.10
CA ALA A 133 14.42 -10.78 -1.56
C ALA A 133 14.43 -10.87 -0.03
N LYS A 134 13.59 -10.06 0.64
CA LYS A 134 13.57 -9.96 2.11
C LYS A 134 12.65 -10.98 2.79
N PHE A 135 11.50 -11.26 2.20
CA PHE A 135 10.44 -12.06 2.81
C PHE A 135 10.12 -13.35 2.05
N GLY A 136 10.71 -13.55 0.87
CA GLY A 136 10.37 -14.68 0.00
C GLY A 136 8.98 -14.52 -0.62
N ARG A 137 8.36 -15.65 -1.00
CA ARG A 137 7.00 -15.70 -1.53
C ARG A 137 6.07 -16.26 -0.47
N ILE A 138 4.94 -15.59 -0.27
CA ILE A 138 3.86 -16.09 0.58
C ILE A 138 3.08 -17.15 -0.21
N ASN A 139 2.97 -18.36 0.33
CA ASN A 139 2.14 -19.41 -0.24
C ASN A 139 0.68 -19.17 0.14
N LEU A 140 -0.18 -18.90 -0.83
CA LEU A 140 -1.63 -18.91 -0.65
C LEU A 140 -2.09 -20.38 -0.71
N ALA A 141 -1.95 -21.08 0.41
CA ALA A 141 -2.51 -22.44 0.58
C ALA A 141 -4.01 -22.36 0.88
#